data_AF-A0A524PL51-F1
#
_entry.id   AF-A0A524PL51-F1
#
_cell.length_a   1.000
_cell.length_b   1.000
_cell.length_c   1.000
_cell.angle_alpha   90.00
_cell.angle_beta   90.00
_cell.angle_gamma   90.00
#
_symmetry.space_group_name_H-M   'P 1'
#
loop_
_entity.id
_entity.type
_entity.pdbx_description
1 polymer ?
#
loop_
_entity_poly.entity_id
_entity_poly.type
_entity_poly.pdbx_seq_one_letter_code
_entity_poly.pdbx_strand_id
1 'polypeptide(L)'
;MSKISTIVQREYLTRVRKRSFIIMTLIAPLLFASLVLVPALIMGNDDNDFKKIAVIEDGSDLFVNVIPNRQDVEFIYLGNADVNKLKTTFE
;
A
#
# COMPACT_ATOMS: atom_id res chain seq x y z
N MET A 1 48.19 21.06 -21.93
CA MET A 1 47.01 21.10 -21.03
C MET A 1 45.67 21.06 -21.78
N SER A 2 45.61 20.95 -23.12
CA SER A 2 44.37 21.00 -23.93
C SER A 2 43.70 19.64 -24.21
N LYS A 3 44.42 18.52 -24.07
CA LYS A 3 43.94 17.20 -24.50
C LYS A 3 42.66 16.74 -23.77
N ILE A 4 42.56 17.00 -22.46
CA ILE A 4 41.40 16.61 -21.65
C ILE A 4 40.13 17.32 -22.15
N SER A 5 40.21 18.64 -22.40
CA SER A 5 39.08 19.41 -22.92
C SER A 5 38.56 18.85 -24.25
N THR A 6 39.46 18.46 -25.15
CA THR A 6 39.08 17.87 -26.45
C THR A 6 38.41 16.51 -26.30
N ILE A 7 38.86 15.69 -25.34
CA ILE A 7 38.26 14.38 -25.05
C ILE A 7 36.85 14.55 -24.49
N VAL A 8 36.66 15.46 -23.52
CA VAL A 8 35.36 15.76 -22.93
C VAL A 8 34.38 16.28 -23.98
N GLN A 9 34.81 17.18 -24.85
CA GLN A 9 33.97 17.70 -25.93
C GLN A 9 33.50 16.59 -26.88
N ARG A 10 34.41 15.68 -27.28
CA ARG A 10 34.05 14.55 -28.13
C ARG A 10 33.04 13.64 -27.45
N GLU A 11 33.27 13.27 -26.19
CA GLU A 11 32.37 12.36 -25.46
C GLU A 11 31.00 12.95 -25.17
N TYR A 12 30.94 14.25 -24.88
CA TYR A 12 29.67 14.95 -24.74
C TYR A 12 28.84 14.92 -26.03
N LEU A 13 29.47 15.17 -27.18
CA LEU A 13 28.80 15.13 -28.48
C LEU A 13 28.35 13.72 -28.87
N THR A 14 29.10 12.68 -28.51
CA THR A 14 28.81 11.29 -28.90
C THR A 14 27.91 10.54 -27.93
N ARG A 15 27.84 10.92 -26.66
CA ARG A 15 27.02 10.25 -25.64
C ARG A 15 25.92 11.15 -25.12
N VAL A 16 26.28 12.29 -24.53
CA VAL A 16 25.33 13.12 -23.78
C VAL A 16 24.31 13.82 -24.69
N ARG A 17 24.75 14.28 -25.87
CA ARG A 17 23.87 14.96 -26.85
C ARG A 17 22.93 14.00 -27.60
N LYS A 18 23.09 12.68 -27.46
CA LYS A 18 22.18 11.72 -28.10
C LYS A 18 20.80 11.82 -27.46
N ARG A 19 19.76 11.82 -28.30
CA ARG A 19 18.36 11.85 -27.83
C ARG A 19 18.06 10.70 -26.87
N SER A 20 18.55 9.49 -27.16
CA SER A 20 18.37 8.33 -26.28
C SER A 20 18.99 8.53 -24.89
N PHE A 21 20.15 9.17 -24.80
CA PHE A 21 20.79 9.47 -23.52
C PHE A 21 19.92 10.43 -22.70
N ILE A 22 19.54 11.57 -23.28
CA ILE A 22 18.70 12.57 -22.61
C ILE A 22 17.36 11.98 -22.15
N ILE A 23 16.72 11.20 -23.02
CA ILE A 23 15.45 10.53 -22.71
C ILE A 23 15.64 9.55 -21.54
N MET A 24 16.64 8.68 -21.59
CA MET A 24 16.90 7.70 -20.53
C MET A 24 17.28 8.36 -19.20
N THR A 25 18.05 9.45 -19.23
CA THR A 25 18.44 10.20 -18.03
C THR A 25 17.25 10.83 -17.31
N LEU A 26 16.17 11.16 -18.02
CA LEU A 26 14.92 11.65 -17.43
C LEU A 26 13.97 10.52 -17.05
N ILE A 27 13.84 9.50 -17.91
CA ILE A 27 12.94 8.37 -17.68
C ILE A 27 13.39 7.53 -16.49
N ALA A 28 14.68 7.25 -16.35
CA ALA A 28 15.15 6.34 -15.29
C ALA A 28 14.85 6.86 -13.86
N PRO A 29 15.13 8.13 -13.50
CA PRO A 29 14.71 8.69 -12.22
C PRO A 29 13.20 8.71 -12.03
N LEU A 30 12.43 9.00 -13.09
CA LEU A 30 10.97 9.04 -13.02
C LEU A 30 10.39 7.63 -12.78
N LEU A 31 10.90 6.62 -13.48
CA LEU A 31 10.54 5.23 -13.25
C LEU A 31 10.92 4.79 -11.83
N PHE A 32 12.11 5.14 -11.35
CA PHE A 32 12.51 4.82 -9.98
C PHE A 32 11.61 5.48 -8.94
N ALA A 33 11.26 6.76 -9.14
CA ALA A 33 10.31 7.45 -8.29
C ALA A 33 8.93 6.76 -8.31
N SER A 34 8.43 6.35 -9.48
CA SER A 34 7.16 5.62 -9.57
C SER A 34 7.19 4.27 -8.85
N LEU A 35 8.31 3.52 -8.94
CA LEU A 35 8.47 2.23 -8.25
C LEU A 35 8.38 2.36 -6.73
N VAL A 36 8.83 3.49 -6.17
CA VAL A 36 8.76 3.76 -4.74
C VAL A 36 7.43 4.38 -4.34
N LEU A 37 6.96 5.38 -5.09
CA LEU A 37 5.76 6.16 -4.73
C LEU A 37 4.46 5.39 -4.96
N VAL A 38 4.35 4.60 -6.02
CA VAL A 38 3.09 3.90 -6.35
C VAL A 38 2.69 2.92 -5.24
N PRO A 39 3.57 2.00 -4.77
CA PRO A 39 3.24 1.12 -3.65
C PRO A 39 2.98 1.89 -2.35
N ALA A 40 3.74 2.95 -2.09
CA ALA A 40 3.56 3.77 -0.89
C ALA A 40 2.19 4.46 -0.85
N LEU A 41 1.71 4.94 -2.00
CA LEU A 41 0.37 5.52 -2.12
C LEU A 41 -0.72 4.46 -1.99
N ILE A 42 -0.53 3.26 -2.55
CA ILE A 42 -1.51 2.17 -2.42
C ILE A 42 -1.63 1.73 -0.96
N MET A 43 -0.50 1.56 -0.25
CA MET A 43 -0.48 1.15 1.15
C MET A 43 -1.11 2.19 2.09
N GLY A 44 -1.06 3.49 1.73
CA GLY A 44 -1.72 4.54 2.50
C GLY A 44 -3.25 4.58 2.34
N ASN A 45 -3.80 3.85 1.38
CA ASN A 45 -5.24 3.71 1.16
C ASN A 45 -5.80 2.38 1.69
N ASP A 46 -5.06 1.67 2.55
CA ASP A 46 -5.71 0.62 3.35
C ASP A 46 -6.75 1.33 4.23
N ASP A 47 -8.01 1.20 3.81
CA ASP A 47 -9.16 1.70 4.54
C ASP A 47 -9.04 1.19 5.98
N ASN A 48 -8.79 2.12 6.91
CA ASN A 48 -9.10 1.95 8.33
C ASN A 48 -10.62 1.96 8.49
N ASP A 49 -11.33 1.19 7.66
CA ASP A 49 -12.75 0.96 7.77
C ASP A 49 -12.96 0.31 9.12
N PHE A 50 -13.65 1.02 10.00
CA PHE A 50 -14.00 0.54 11.31
C PHE A 50 -14.84 -0.73 11.15
N LYS A 51 -14.27 -1.90 11.48
CA LYS A 51 -14.92 -3.20 11.25
C LYS A 51 -15.68 -3.62 12.48
N LYS A 52 -16.97 -3.88 12.33
CA LYS A 52 -17.77 -4.58 13.34
C LYS A 52 -17.69 -6.08 13.10
N ILE A 53 -17.37 -6.83 14.14
CA ILE A 53 -17.27 -8.29 14.09
C ILE A 53 -18.26 -8.87 15.10
N ALA A 54 -19.28 -9.58 14.60
CA ALA A 54 -20.17 -10.36 15.45
C ALA A 54 -19.44 -11.61 15.96
N VAL A 55 -19.45 -11.81 17.28
CA VAL A 55 -19.00 -13.03 17.94
C VAL A 55 -20.24 -13.79 18.42
N ILE A 56 -20.41 -15.01 17.95
CA ILE A 56 -21.55 -15.89 18.26
C ILE A 56 -20.99 -17.21 18.77
N GLU A 57 -21.49 -17.66 19.91
CA GLU A 57 -21.15 -18.95 20.50
C GLU A 57 -22.41 -19.82 20.61
N ASP A 58 -22.25 -21.13 20.41
CA ASP A 58 -23.32 -22.11 20.58
C ASP A 58 -23.10 -22.87 21.88
N GLY A 59 -23.90 -22.53 22.91
CA GLY A 59 -23.90 -23.22 24.20
C GLY A 59 -22.68 -22.95 25.09
N SER A 60 -21.85 -21.96 24.79
CA SER A 60 -20.72 -21.51 25.62
C SER A 60 -20.62 -19.98 25.69
N ASP A 61 -20.00 -19.46 26.75
CA ASP A 61 -19.70 -18.03 26.93
C ASP A 61 -18.18 -17.82 27.09
N LEU A 62 -17.36 -18.60 26.38
CA LEU A 62 -15.92 -18.65 26.57
C LEU A 62 -15.19 -17.42 26.02
N PHE A 63 -15.80 -16.71 25.06
CA PHE A 63 -15.17 -15.58 24.38
C PHE A 63 -15.81 -14.23 24.75
N VAL A 64 -16.91 -14.24 25.49
CA VAL A 64 -17.60 -13.03 25.95
C VAL A 64 -16.65 -12.12 26.74
N ASN A 65 -16.43 -10.91 26.24
CA ASN A 65 -15.51 -9.90 26.81
C ASN A 65 -14.04 -10.33 26.91
N VAL A 66 -13.64 -11.43 26.27
CA VAL A 66 -12.24 -11.88 26.25
C VAL A 66 -11.45 -11.15 25.16
N ILE A 67 -12.10 -10.79 24.05
CA ILE A 67 -11.47 -10.13 22.92
C ILE A 67 -11.65 -8.61 23.07
N PRO A 68 -10.58 -7.84 23.34
CA PRO A 68 -10.69 -6.40 23.47
C PRO A 68 -10.84 -5.74 22.09
N ASN A 69 -11.65 -4.68 22.05
CA ASN A 69 -11.75 -3.81 20.88
C ASN A 69 -10.42 -3.12 20.57
N ARG A 70 -10.20 -2.83 19.28
CA ARG A 70 -9.03 -2.08 18.79
C ARG A 70 -9.50 -0.81 18.09
N GLN A 71 -8.56 0.03 17.68
CA GLN A 71 -8.87 1.34 17.09
C GLN A 71 -9.70 1.23 15.79
N ASP A 72 -9.59 0.11 15.10
CA ASP A 72 -10.16 -0.20 13.79
C ASP A 72 -11.19 -1.34 13.83
N VAL A 73 -11.41 -1.97 14.99
CA VAL A 73 -12.27 -3.16 15.11
C VAL A 73 -13.06 -3.16 16.42
N GLU A 74 -14.38 -3.33 16.30
CA GLU A 74 -15.32 -3.52 17.42
C GLU A 74 -15.91 -4.94 17.39
N PHE A 75 -15.85 -5.63 18.53
CA PHE A 75 -16.43 -6.96 18.70
C PHE A 75 -17.80 -6.85 19.39
N ILE A 76 -18.84 -7.34 18.72
CA ILE A 76 -20.22 -7.37 19.23
C ILE A 76 -20.57 -8.82 19.59
N TYR A 77 -20.82 -9.07 20.87
CA TYR A 77 -21.16 -10.41 21.36
C TYR A 77 -22.67 -10.62 21.30
N LEU A 78 -23.11 -11.61 20.51
CA LEU A 78 -24.51 -11.93 20.30
C LEU A 78 -24.81 -13.33 20.84
N GLY A 79 -25.49 -13.42 21.97
CA GLY A 79 -25.92 -14.70 22.55
C GLY A 79 -27.13 -15.30 21.84
N ASN A 80 -27.09 -16.60 21.54
CA ASN A 80 -28.17 -17.37 20.91
C ASN A 80 -28.69 -16.79 19.58
N ALA A 81 -27.82 -16.12 18.80
CA ALA A 81 -28.21 -15.53 17.53
C ALA A 81 -28.14 -16.54 16.37
N ASP A 82 -29.16 -16.52 15.52
CA ASP A 82 -29.19 -17.34 14.30
C ASP A 82 -28.27 -16.76 13.24
N VAL A 83 -27.16 -17.46 12.98
CA VAL A 83 -26.14 -17.10 11.99
C VAL A 83 -26.76 -16.82 10.62
N ASN A 84 -27.82 -17.53 10.23
CA ASN A 84 -28.43 -17.36 8.91
C ASN A 84 -29.21 -16.05 8.79
N LYS A 85 -29.77 -15.52 9.89
CA LYS A 85 -30.44 -14.21 9.91
C LYS A 85 -29.42 -13.07 9.91
N LEU A 86 -28.30 -13.25 10.60
CA LEU A 86 -27.28 -12.20 10.73
C LEU A 86 -26.52 -11.94 9.43
N LYS A 87 -26.36 -12.94 8.56
CA LYS A 87 -25.77 -12.75 7.23
C LYS A 87 -26.45 -11.66 6.39
N THR A 88 -27.71 -11.35 6.66
CA THR A 88 -28.50 -10.37 5.91
C THR A 88 -28.83 -9.10 6.69
N THR A 89 -28.51 -9.03 7.98
CA THR A 89 -28.99 -7.96 8.88
C THR A 89 -27.85 -7.30 9.67
N PHE A 90 -26.68 -7.91 9.71
CA PHE A 90 -25.52 -7.36 10.42
C PHE A 90 -24.78 -6.36 9.52
N GLU A 91 -24.79 -5.08 9.91
CA GLU A 91 -24.04 -3.95 9.31
C GLU A 91 -23.00 -3.36 10.28
#